data_AF-A0A3Q9U531-F1
#
_entry.id   AF-A0A3Q9U531-F1
#
_cell.length_a   1.000
_cell.length_b   1.000
_cell.length_c   1.000
_cell.angle_alpha   90.00
_cell.angle_beta   90.00
_cell.angle_gamma   90.00
#
_symmetry.space_group_name_H-M   'P 1'
#
loop_
_entity.id
_entity.type
_entity.pdbx_description
1 polymer ?
#
loop_
_entity_poly.entity_id
_entity_poly.type
_entity_poly.pdbx_seq_one_letter_code
_entity_poly.pdbx_strand_id
1 'polypeptide(L)' 'YVMIVLKGSVPIAFGGTEQPAAYGELVSIGGLGGDVNKKLSAA' A
#
# COMPACT_ATOMS: atom_id res chain seq x y z
N TYR A 1 -4.13 15.82 -7.92
CA TYR A 1 -2.73 15.85 -7.46
C TYR A 1 -2.37 14.51 -6.86
N VAL A 2 -1.14 14.06 -6.99
CA VAL A 2 -0.67 12.77 -6.44
C VAL A 2 0.67 13.00 -5.75
N MET A 3 0.82 12.48 -4.54
CA MET A 3 2.07 12.46 -3.80
C MET A 3 2.47 11.01 -3.55
N ILE A 4 3.76 10.70 -3.70
CA ILE A 4 4.31 9.35 -3.51
C ILE A 4 5.46 9.45 -2.51
N VAL A 5 5.46 8.57 -1.52
CA VAL A 5 6.55 8.40 -0.57
C VAL A 5 6.95 6.93 -0.58
N LEU A 6 8.22 6.64 -0.91
CA LEU A 6 8.78 5.31 -0.87
C LEU A 6 9.84 5.23 0.24
N LYS A 7 9.69 4.27 1.15
CA LYS A 7 10.67 3.98 2.19
C LYS A 7 11.20 2.57 1.97
N GLY A 8 12.41 2.47 1.41
CA GLY A 8 13.12 1.21 1.27
C GLY A 8 13.78 0.77 2.58
N SER A 9 14.12 -0.52 2.68
CA SER A 9 14.91 -1.09 3.77
C SER A 9 14.34 -0.87 5.19
N VAL A 10 13.03 -0.70 5.29
CA VAL A 10 12.33 -0.66 6.59
C VAL A 10 12.20 -2.10 7.10
N PRO A 11 12.65 -2.42 8.33
CA PRO A 11 12.39 -3.72 8.94
C PRO A 11 10.88 -4.00 8.95
N ILE A 12 10.47 -5.13 8.38
CA ILE A 12 9.06 -5.52 8.26
C ILE A 12 8.90 -7.01 8.54
N ALA A 13 7.88 -7.33 9.33
CA ALA A 13 7.45 -8.70 9.56
C ALA A 13 6.00 -8.87 9.08
N PHE A 14 5.75 -9.91 8.29
CA PHE A 14 4.42 -10.26 7.80
C PHE A 14 4.12 -11.73 8.13
N GLY A 15 3.00 -11.98 8.80
CA GLY A 15 2.68 -13.32 9.31
C GLY A 15 3.73 -13.87 10.30
N GLY A 16 4.47 -13.01 10.99
CA GLY A 16 5.54 -13.40 11.91
C GLY A 16 6.88 -13.73 11.26
N THR A 17 7.06 -13.48 9.96
CA THR A 17 8.31 -13.73 9.22
C THR A 17 8.87 -12.46 8.61
N GLU A 18 10.19 -12.36 8.45
CA GLU A 18 10.90 -11.23 7.82
C GLU A 18 11.25 -11.50 6.35
N GLN A 19 10.46 -12.35 5.68
CA GLN A 19 10.57 -12.51 4.23
C GLN A 19 10.18 -11.21 3.51
N PRO A 20 10.60 -10.99 2.25
CA PRO A 20 10.29 -9.77 1.52
C PRO A 20 8.80 -9.42 1.57
N ALA A 21 8.48 -8.23 2.09
CA ALA A 21 7.12 -7.75 2.28
C ALA A 21 7.03 -6.23 2.05
N ALA A 22 5.82 -5.75 1.81
CA ALA A 22 5.52 -4.34 1.63
C ALA A 22 4.18 -3.97 2.30
N TYR A 23 4.08 -2.71 2.71
CA TYR A 23 2.85 -2.11 3.21
C TYR A 23 2.68 -0.75 2.52
N GLY A 24 1.47 -0.48 2.04
CA GLY A 24 1.12 0.77 1.38
C GLY A 24 -0.13 1.37 1.98
N GLU A 25 -0.16 2.70 2.09
CA GLU A 25 -1.32 3.48 2.47
C GLU A 25 -1.71 4.38 1.30
N LEU A 26 -3.00 4.41 0.97
CA LEU A 26 -3.56 5.28 -0.07
C LEU A 26 -4.63 6.16 0.55
N VAL A 27 -4.41 7.47 0.51
CA VAL A 27 -5.34 8.48 1.04
C VAL A 27 -5.79 9.39 -0.10
N SER A 28 -7.09 9.59 -0.21
CA SER A 28 -7.70 10.47 -1.20
C SER A 28 -8.94 11.16 -0.61
N ILE A 29 -9.24 12.37 -1.07
CA ILE A 29 -10.50 13.04 -0.80
C ILE A 29 -11.54 12.46 -1.77
N GLY A 30 -12.31 11.49 -1.29
CA GLY A 30 -13.23 10.73 -2.13
C GLY A 30 -12.53 9.83 -3.15
N GLY A 31 -13.33 9.14 -3.97
CA GLY A 31 -12.84 8.26 -5.03
C GLY A 31 -12.36 6.87 -4.58
N LEU A 32 -12.25 6.64 -3.26
CA LEU A 32 -11.99 5.31 -2.69
C LEU A 32 -13.32 4.60 -2.40
N GLY A 33 -13.35 3.30 -2.66
CA GLY A 33 -14.53 2.45 -2.54
C GLY A 33 -14.22 1.03 -2.99
N GLY A 34 -15.12 0.08 -2.77
CA GLY A 34 -14.84 -1.34 -2.97
C GLY A 34 -14.24 -1.70 -4.34
N ASP A 35 -14.85 -1.23 -5.43
CA ASP A 35 -14.39 -1.57 -6.78
C ASP A 35 -13.12 -0.82 -7.18
N VAL A 36 -12.98 0.45 -6.78
CA VAL A 36 -11.76 1.22 -7.03
C VAL A 36 -10.60 0.63 -6.25
N ASN A 37 -10.78 0.30 -4.97
CA ASN A 37 -9.75 -0.30 -4.13
C ASN A 37 -9.29 -1.64 -4.70
N LYS A 38 -10.21 -2.50 -5.16
CA LYS A 38 -9.84 -3.77 -5.83
C LYS A 38 -8.98 -3.54 -7.07
N LYS A 39 -9.34 -2.57 -7.92
CA LYS A 39 -8.57 -2.24 -9.13
C LYS A 39 -7.19 -1.70 -8.79
N LEU A 40 -7.10 -0.80 -7.80
CA LEU A 40 -5.84 -0.19 -7.40
C LEU A 40 -4.91 -1.17 -6.68
N SER A 41 -5.44 -2.10 -5.87
CA SER A 41 -4.64 -3.15 -5.23
C SER A 41 -4.16 -4.23 -6.18
N ALA A 42 -4.81 -4.39 -7.34
CA ALA A 42 -4.43 -5.37 -8.37
C ALA A 42 -3.51 -4.80 -9.45
N ALA A 43 -3.36 -3.48 -9.51
CA ALA A 43 -2.48 -2.78 -10.45
C ALA A 43 -1.00 -2.94 -10.05
#